data_AF-A0A6J4LGU8-F1
#
_entry.id   AF-A0A6J4LGU8-F1
#
_cell.length_a   1.000
_cell.length_b   1.000
_cell.length_c   1.000
_cell.angle_alpha   90.00
_cell.angle_beta   90.00
_cell.angle_gamma   90.00
#
_symmetry.space_group_name_H-M   'P 1'
#
loop_
_entity.id
_entity.type
_entity.pdbx_description
1 polymer ?
#
loop_
_entity_poly.entity_id
_entity_poly.type
_entity_poly.pdbx_seq_one_letter_code
_entity_poly.pdbx_strand_id
1 'polypeptide(L)'
;MDELDRMFRRLVQNARAASPEYLARPFELAEIYHTLLPYRLNRRELGMESVQQYDGALMRLLAGERGYLVGDPDMQRAMQEELRQTSPDTAAFRAHATALVGFAPDAVRQLERDVLSPPRSEAVGAAARMTRAA
;
A
#
# COMPACT_ATOMS: atom_id res chain seq x y z
N MET A 1 5.50 -3.21 9.82
CA MET A 1 5.13 -2.78 8.47
C MET A 1 5.26 -4.00 7.57
N ASP A 2 4.15 -4.58 7.13
CA ASP A 2 4.15 -5.76 6.29
C ASP A 2 4.31 -5.41 4.79
N GLU A 3 4.17 -6.38 3.90
CA GLU A 3 4.32 -6.17 2.45
C GLU A 3 3.29 -5.20 1.87
N LEU A 4 2.05 -5.21 2.40
CA LEU A 4 0.95 -4.40 1.91
C LEU A 4 1.18 -2.93 2.29
N ASP A 5 1.61 -2.69 3.52
CA ASP A 5 2.01 -1.35 3.99
C ASP A 5 3.19 -0.80 3.15
N ARG A 6 4.21 -1.64 2.88
CA ARG A 6 5.35 -1.24 2.04
C ARG A 6 4.91 -0.90 0.62
N MET A 7 4.02 -1.69 0.05
CA MET A 7 3.46 -1.46 -1.28
C MET A 7 2.67 -0.15 -1.35
N PHE A 8 1.77 0.08 -0.40
CA PHE A 8 1.01 1.32 -0.32
C PHE A 8 1.92 2.54 -0.15
N ARG A 9 2.88 2.47 0.78
CA ARG A 9 3.86 3.54 1.00
C ARG A 9 4.64 3.86 -0.27
N ARG A 10 5.13 2.84 -0.97
CA ARG A 10 5.87 3.01 -2.22
C ARG A 10 5.00 3.59 -3.33
N LEU A 11 3.74 3.15 -3.42
CA LEU A 11 2.77 3.67 -4.38
C LEU A 11 2.50 5.16 -4.15
N VAL A 12 2.28 5.60 -2.89
CA VAL A 12 2.09 7.02 -2.55
C VAL A 12 3.33 7.85 -2.89
N GLN A 13 4.54 7.34 -2.59
CA GLN A 13 5.79 8.03 -2.94
C GLN A 13 5.93 8.23 -4.45
N ASN A 14 5.70 7.17 -5.23
CA ASN A 14 5.83 7.23 -6.68
C ASN A 14 4.73 8.10 -7.32
N ALA A 15 3.50 8.06 -6.78
CA ALA A 15 2.42 8.95 -7.20
C ALA A 15 2.79 10.42 -7.03
N ARG A 16 3.31 10.82 -5.85
CA ARG A 16 3.78 12.19 -5.61
C ARG A 16 4.88 12.62 -6.56
N ALA A 17 5.83 11.72 -6.81
CA ALA A 17 6.97 11.99 -7.69
C ALA A 17 6.55 12.12 -9.16
N ALA A 18 5.57 11.33 -9.60
CA ALA A 18 5.06 11.36 -10.97
C ALA A 18 4.13 12.56 -11.21
N SER A 19 3.12 12.75 -10.37
CA SER A 19 2.25 13.93 -10.36
C SER A 19 1.40 13.95 -9.08
N PRO A 20 1.41 15.04 -8.29
CA PRO A 20 0.55 15.16 -7.11
C PRO A 20 -0.94 14.94 -7.37
N GLU A 21 -1.41 15.14 -8.61
CA GLU A 21 -2.80 14.90 -9.00
C GLU A 21 -3.26 13.46 -8.73
N TYR A 22 -2.38 12.46 -8.85
CA TYR A 22 -2.75 11.06 -8.58
C TYR A 22 -3.33 10.86 -7.17
N LEU A 23 -2.95 11.69 -6.19
CA LEU A 23 -3.47 11.60 -4.82
C LEU A 23 -4.84 12.26 -4.64
N ALA A 24 -5.27 13.10 -5.60
CA ALA A 24 -6.48 13.91 -5.50
C ALA A 24 -7.62 13.41 -6.41
N ARG A 25 -7.32 12.62 -7.44
CA ARG A 25 -8.31 12.12 -8.41
C ARG A 25 -8.16 10.62 -8.67
N PRO A 26 -9.26 9.94 -9.06
CA PRO A 26 -9.17 8.60 -9.61
C PRO A 26 -8.37 8.56 -10.92
N PHE A 27 -7.78 7.41 -11.18
CA PHE A 27 -6.97 7.08 -12.35
C PHE A 27 -7.14 5.60 -12.72
N GLU A 28 -6.65 5.18 -13.88
CA GLU A 28 -6.87 3.80 -14.33
C GLU A 28 -5.97 2.82 -13.57
N LEU A 29 -6.50 1.64 -13.23
CA LEU A 29 -5.77 0.56 -12.58
C LEU A 29 -4.46 0.23 -13.32
N ALA A 30 -4.50 0.24 -14.66
CA ALA A 30 -3.35 0.00 -15.52
C ALA A 30 -2.14 0.90 -15.20
N GLU A 31 -2.39 2.15 -14.80
CA GLU A 31 -1.34 3.10 -14.46
C GLU A 31 -0.55 2.66 -13.22
N ILE A 32 -1.15 1.84 -12.32
CA ILE A 32 -0.43 1.28 -11.18
C ILE A 32 0.72 0.40 -11.66
N TYR A 33 0.48 -0.59 -12.52
CA TYR A 33 1.54 -1.54 -12.88
C TYR A 33 2.38 -1.11 -14.10
N HIS A 34 1.92 -0.12 -14.88
CA HIS A 34 2.69 0.44 -15.99
C HIS A 34 3.54 1.66 -15.61
N THR A 35 3.04 2.51 -14.71
CA THR A 35 3.65 3.84 -14.45
C THR A 35 4.10 3.97 -13.01
N LEU A 36 3.19 3.78 -12.05
CA LEU A 36 3.44 4.14 -10.66
C LEU A 36 4.24 3.09 -9.90
N LEU A 37 3.99 1.82 -10.16
CA LEU A 37 4.59 0.71 -9.43
C LEU A 37 5.02 -0.46 -10.34
N PRO A 38 5.77 -0.26 -11.45
CA PRO A 38 6.25 -1.38 -12.26
C PRO A 38 7.10 -2.36 -11.44
N TYR A 39 6.80 -3.66 -11.51
CA TYR A 39 7.46 -4.70 -10.73
C TYR A 39 8.99 -4.62 -10.81
N ARG A 40 9.55 -4.56 -12.03
CA ARG A 40 11.01 -4.57 -12.25
C ARG A 40 11.73 -3.41 -11.55
N LEU A 41 11.06 -2.26 -11.44
CA LEU A 41 11.63 -1.04 -10.85
C LEU A 41 11.45 -0.98 -9.33
N ASN A 42 10.48 -1.72 -8.77
CA ASN A 42 10.10 -1.59 -7.36
C ASN A 42 10.35 -2.85 -6.53
N ARG A 43 10.61 -4.03 -7.14
CA ARG A 43 10.77 -5.31 -6.42
C ARG A 43 11.75 -5.27 -5.24
N ARG A 44 12.87 -4.53 -5.37
CA ARG A 44 13.89 -4.42 -4.30
C ARG A 44 13.35 -3.66 -3.09
N GLU A 45 12.72 -2.51 -3.31
CA GLU A 45 12.14 -1.68 -2.25
C GLU A 45 10.92 -2.33 -1.61
N LEU A 46 10.17 -3.12 -2.38
CA LEU A 46 9.01 -3.86 -1.87
C LEU A 46 9.43 -5.11 -1.06
N GLY A 47 10.68 -5.57 -1.22
CA GLY A 47 11.15 -6.84 -0.67
C GLY A 47 10.49 -8.05 -1.32
N MET A 48 10.20 -7.96 -2.62
CA MET A 48 9.51 -9.00 -3.39
C MET A 48 10.51 -9.78 -4.25
N GLU A 49 10.39 -11.09 -4.17
CA GLU A 49 11.27 -12.03 -4.86
C GLU A 49 10.66 -12.54 -6.17
N SER A 50 9.33 -12.50 -6.27
CA SER A 50 8.58 -12.99 -7.43
C SER A 50 7.51 -12.01 -7.91
N VAL A 51 7.12 -12.17 -9.18
CA VAL A 51 5.98 -11.46 -9.76
C VAL A 51 4.67 -11.88 -9.07
N GLN A 52 4.53 -13.14 -8.66
CA GLN A 52 3.33 -13.59 -7.94
C GLN A 52 3.14 -12.89 -6.59
N GLN A 53 4.22 -12.66 -5.82
CA GLN A 53 4.12 -11.89 -4.56
C GLN A 53 3.65 -10.46 -4.82
N TYR A 54 4.17 -9.84 -5.88
CA TYR A 54 3.76 -8.51 -6.32
C TYR A 54 2.30 -8.47 -6.76
N ASP A 55 1.89 -9.37 -7.65
CA ASP A 55 0.54 -9.44 -8.19
C ASP A 55 -0.47 -9.74 -7.07
N GLY A 56 -0.13 -10.62 -6.12
CA GLY A 56 -0.97 -10.94 -4.96
C GLY A 56 -1.14 -9.76 -3.99
N ALA A 57 -0.05 -9.05 -3.67
CA ALA A 57 -0.14 -7.85 -2.83
C ALA A 57 -0.93 -6.72 -3.51
N LEU A 58 -0.76 -6.56 -4.83
CA LEU A 58 -1.53 -5.59 -5.60
C LEU A 58 -3.02 -5.95 -5.64
N MET A 59 -3.36 -7.23 -5.86
CA MET A 59 -4.74 -7.71 -5.81
C MET A 59 -5.39 -7.43 -4.45
N ARG A 60 -4.66 -7.63 -3.35
CA ARG A 60 -5.15 -7.28 -1.99
C ARG A 60 -5.41 -5.79 -1.82
N LEU A 61 -4.55 -4.91 -2.33
CA LEU A 61 -4.82 -3.46 -2.34
C LEU A 61 -6.09 -3.13 -3.13
N LEU A 62 -6.24 -3.73 -4.31
CA LEU A 62 -7.37 -3.49 -5.21
C LEU A 62 -8.68 -4.04 -4.64
N ALA A 63 -8.64 -5.14 -3.90
CA ALA A 63 -9.76 -5.67 -3.13
C ALA A 63 -10.22 -4.73 -1.99
N GLY A 64 -9.50 -3.64 -1.74
CA GLY A 64 -9.81 -2.66 -0.69
C GLY A 64 -9.26 -3.06 0.68
N GLU A 65 -8.29 -3.97 0.74
CA GLU A 65 -7.70 -4.37 2.01
C GLU A 65 -7.09 -3.16 2.74
N ARG A 66 -7.40 -3.01 4.03
CA ARG A 66 -7.06 -1.87 4.90
C ARG A 66 -7.61 -0.51 4.46
N GLY A 67 -8.46 -0.46 3.43
CA GLY A 67 -9.01 0.80 2.93
C GLY A 67 -7.95 1.74 2.37
N TYR A 68 -6.86 1.22 1.81
CA TYR A 68 -5.80 2.04 1.22
C TYR A 68 -6.17 2.64 -0.13
N LEU A 69 -6.86 1.84 -0.96
CA LEU A 69 -7.41 2.26 -2.24
C LEU A 69 -8.94 2.16 -2.22
N VAL A 70 -9.57 3.09 -2.93
CA VAL A 70 -10.98 3.06 -3.26
C VAL A 70 -11.06 2.82 -4.76
N GLY A 71 -11.64 1.69 -5.16
CA GLY A 71 -11.77 1.29 -6.57
C GLY A 71 -13.21 1.20 -7.04
N ASP A 72 -13.37 0.96 -8.34
CA ASP A 72 -14.64 0.54 -8.92
C ASP A 72 -15.26 -0.65 -8.14
N PRO A 73 -16.54 -0.57 -7.69
CA PRO A 73 -17.14 -1.59 -6.84
C PRO A 73 -17.22 -3.00 -7.46
N ASP A 74 -17.36 -3.11 -8.77
CA ASP A 74 -17.45 -4.41 -9.45
C ASP A 74 -16.06 -5.05 -9.53
N MET A 75 -15.04 -4.26 -9.83
CA MET A 75 -13.65 -4.69 -9.77
C MET A 75 -13.23 -5.09 -8.34
N GLN A 76 -13.56 -4.30 -7.32
CA GLN A 76 -13.24 -4.65 -5.93
C GLN A 76 -13.90 -5.96 -5.51
N ARG A 77 -15.17 -6.17 -5.87
CA ARG A 77 -15.89 -7.43 -5.61
C ARG A 77 -15.23 -8.60 -6.31
N ALA A 78 -14.87 -8.47 -7.59
CA ALA A 78 -14.16 -9.51 -8.33
C ALA A 78 -12.83 -9.88 -7.67
N MET A 79 -12.04 -8.89 -7.20
CA MET A 79 -10.77 -9.17 -6.51
C MET A 79 -10.99 -9.88 -5.17
N GLN A 80 -12.03 -9.50 -4.41
CA GLN A 80 -12.38 -10.17 -3.15
C GLN A 80 -12.84 -11.61 -3.36
N GLU A 81 -13.58 -11.88 -4.44
CA GLU A 81 -14.03 -13.22 -4.80
C GLU A 81 -12.87 -14.11 -5.26
N GLU A 82 -11.94 -13.56 -6.03
CA GLU A 82 -10.75 -14.26 -6.50
C GLU A 82 -9.82 -14.63 -5.33
N LEU A 83 -9.60 -13.71 -4.39
CA LEU A 83 -8.78 -13.96 -3.19
C LEU A 83 -9.35 -15.05 -2.26
N ARG A 84 -10.63 -15.40 -2.39
CA ARG A 84 -11.27 -16.49 -1.61
C ARG A 84 -11.09 -17.86 -2.25
N GLN A 85 -10.60 -17.94 -3.49
CA GLN A 85 -10.36 -19.21 -4.15
C GLN A 85 -9.22 -19.98 -3.48
N THR A 86 -9.25 -21.31 -3.57
CA THR A 86 -8.15 -22.15 -3.04
C THR A 86 -6.84 -21.93 -3.81
N SER A 87 -6.94 -21.55 -5.08
CA SER A 87 -5.81 -21.23 -5.95
C SER A 87 -6.14 -19.97 -6.75
N PRO A 88 -6.02 -18.77 -6.15
CA PRO A 88 -6.32 -17.50 -6.82
C PRO A 88 -5.40 -17.24 -8.01
N ASP A 89 -5.95 -16.75 -9.11
CA ASP A 89 -5.17 -16.11 -10.17
C ASP A 89 -4.80 -14.69 -9.74
N THR A 90 -3.62 -14.53 -9.17
CA THR A 90 -3.13 -13.22 -8.69
C THR A 90 -3.06 -12.16 -9.79
N ALA A 91 -3.06 -12.54 -11.07
CA ALA A 91 -3.03 -11.60 -12.20
C ALA A 91 -4.43 -11.21 -12.72
N ALA A 92 -5.53 -11.72 -12.14
CA ALA A 92 -6.89 -11.48 -12.62
C ALA A 92 -7.29 -10.00 -12.67
N PHE A 93 -6.66 -9.14 -11.85
CA PHE A 93 -6.88 -7.69 -11.89
C PHE A 93 -6.59 -7.07 -13.27
N ARG A 94 -5.78 -7.71 -14.11
CA ARG A 94 -5.44 -7.22 -15.46
C ARG A 94 -6.65 -7.16 -16.38
N ALA A 95 -7.70 -7.95 -16.13
CA ALA A 95 -8.96 -7.88 -16.84
C ALA A 95 -9.72 -6.55 -16.59
N HIS A 96 -9.37 -5.83 -15.51
CA HIS A 96 -9.97 -4.57 -15.10
C HIS A 96 -9.03 -3.37 -15.32
N ALA A 97 -8.16 -3.44 -16.32
CA ALA A 97 -7.13 -2.42 -16.59
C ALA A 97 -7.66 -0.98 -16.61
N THR A 98 -8.86 -0.75 -17.16
CA THR A 98 -9.50 0.57 -17.29
C THR A 98 -10.40 0.94 -16.11
N ALA A 99 -10.52 0.07 -15.09
CA ALA A 99 -11.29 0.39 -13.90
C ALA A 99 -10.61 1.53 -13.13
N LEU A 100 -11.42 2.44 -12.59
CA LEU A 100 -10.92 3.58 -11.85
C LEU A 100 -10.57 3.19 -10.41
N VAL A 101 -9.43 3.72 -9.94
CA VAL A 101 -8.93 3.59 -8.58
C VAL A 101 -8.46 4.94 -8.07
N GLY A 102 -8.58 5.18 -6.78
CA GLY A 102 -8.08 6.37 -6.10
C GLY A 102 -7.49 6.01 -4.74
N PHE A 103 -6.62 6.88 -4.24
CA PHE A 103 -6.11 6.75 -2.87
C PHE A 103 -7.20 7.14 -1.87
N ALA A 104 -7.35 6.37 -0.79
CA ALA A 104 -8.18 6.78 0.32
C ALA A 104 -7.51 7.99 1.03
N PRO A 105 -8.16 9.17 1.12
CA PRO A 105 -7.53 10.36 1.68
C PRO A 105 -7.07 10.19 3.14
N ASP A 106 -7.83 9.44 3.94
CA ASP A 106 -7.47 9.13 5.32
C ASP A 106 -6.24 8.24 5.44
N ALA A 107 -6.08 7.25 4.55
CA ALA A 107 -4.91 6.38 4.52
C ALA A 107 -3.64 7.16 4.17
N VAL A 108 -3.72 8.08 3.20
CA VAL A 108 -2.60 8.96 2.83
C VAL A 108 -2.21 9.85 4.00
N ARG A 109 -3.18 10.52 4.64
CA ARG A 109 -2.93 11.35 5.83
C ARG A 109 -2.32 10.55 6.97
N GLN A 110 -2.79 9.33 7.20
CA GLN A 110 -2.26 8.45 8.24
C GLN A 110 -0.80 8.09 7.96
N LEU A 111 -0.47 7.70 6.73
CA LEU A 111 0.89 7.41 6.32
C LEU A 111 1.82 8.61 6.53
N GLU A 112 1.38 9.82 6.22
CA GLU A 112 2.17 11.03 6.47
C GLU A 112 2.45 11.27 7.94
N ARG A 113 1.43 11.07 8.81
CA ARG A 113 1.61 11.16 10.26
C ARG A 113 2.61 10.13 10.77
N ASP A 114 2.58 8.92 10.25
CA ASP A 114 3.49 7.85 10.65
C ASP A 114 4.94 8.10 10.18
N VAL A 115 5.12 8.78 9.04
CA VAL A 115 6.45 9.18 8.53
C VAL A 115 7.01 10.40 9.29
N LEU A 116 6.16 11.37 9.64
CA LEU A 116 6.55 12.58 10.35
C LEU A 116 6.69 12.38 11.86
N SER A 117 6.11 11.33 12.42
CA SER A 117 6.34 10.95 13.81
C SER A 117 7.75 10.41 13.94
N PRO A 118 8.66 11.08 14.69
CA PRO A 118 9.96 10.50 14.96
C PRO A 118 9.78 9.14 15.64
N PRO A 119 10.70 8.18 15.45
CA PRO A 119 10.63 6.93 16.19
C PRO A 119 10.55 7.28 17.66
N ARG A 120 9.51 6.79 18.34
CA ARG A 120 9.40 6.81 19.81
C ARG A 120 10.49 5.89 20.35
N SER A 121 11.73 6.34 20.31
CA SER A 121 12.84 5.67 20.96
C SER A 121 12.69 5.93 22.46
N GLU A 122 12.11 4.94 23.14
CA GLU A 122 12.52 4.53 24.49
C GLU A 122 12.76 5.65 25.52
N ALA A 123 11.79 6.53 25.75
CA ALA A 123 11.75 7.37 26.95
C ALA A 123 11.25 6.58 28.20
N VAL A 124 11.66 5.32 28.35
CA VAL A 124 11.41 4.49 29.52
C VAL A 124 12.75 3.96 30.02
N GLY A 125 13.48 4.79 30.77
CA GLY A 125 14.76 4.37 31.35
C GLY A 125 15.51 5.38 32.22
N ALA A 126 15.03 6.61 32.40
CA ALA A 126 15.75 7.67 33.12
C ALA A 126 15.02 8.25 34.34
N ALA A 127 14.22 7.45 35.06
CA ALA A 127 13.50 7.94 36.25
C ALA A 127 13.50 6.98 37.47
N ALA A 128 14.37 5.97 37.53
CA ALA A 128 14.36 5.00 38.63
C ALA A 128 15.72 4.74 39.32
N ARG A 129 16.67 5.70 39.29
CA ARG A 129 17.90 5.61 40.10
C ARG A 129 18.29 6.94 40.75
N MET A 130 17.35 7.62 41.40
CA MET A 130 17.68 8.68 42.37
C MET A 130 16.67 8.69 43.52
N THR A 131 16.50 7.57 44.22
CA THR A 131 15.94 7.61 45.58
C THR A 131 16.41 6.41 46.40
N ARG A 132 17.62 6.50 46.95
CA ARG A 132 17.84 6.06 48.33
C ARG A 132 19.05 6.78 48.92
N ALA A 133 18.74 7.84 49.65
CA ALA A 133 19.54 8.31 50.76
C ALA A 133 19.27 7.40 51.96
N ALA A 134 20.35 7.04 52.68
CA ALA A 134 20.46 6.81 54.11
C ALA A 134 21.71 5.95 54.36
#